data_AF-A0AAV2EIM1-F1
#
_entry.id   AF-A0AAV2EIM1-F1
#
_cell.length_a   1.000
_cell.length_b   1.000
_cell.length_c   1.000
_cell.angle_alpha   90.00
_cell.angle_beta   90.00
_cell.angle_gamma   90.00
#
_symmetry.space_group_name_H-M   'P 1'
#
loop_
_entity.id
_entity.type
_entity.pdbx_description
1 polymer ?
#
loop_
_entity_poly.entity_id
_entity_poly.type
_entity_poly.pdbx_seq_one_letter_code
_entity_poly.pdbx_strand_id
1 'polypeptide(L)'
;MGPPNLNTFRLYQLWKGNNKFLCGGRLVFGPDAASLFLTSFLIGAPAITFCIKMLLMMRTDPVFNYPVLVGGWVLLVMDFAFLFLTSSRDPGIIPRNSQPPEMEDSSIDMTATSMEWVNNRLAHFKLPRTKDVFVNGYSVRVKFCETCLLYRPPRASHCSICNNCVQKFDHHCPWVGQCIGLRNYPFFICFISSSTMLCIYVFVFSWINIIRQQGTLWTVLSNDIISLSLIIYCFIAVWFVGGLTVFHLYLISTNQTTYENFRYRYDKKDNPFRRGCLQNFKEVFVSDIPPSAVNFREWVAPVEIIDDSVRSVSMNGHNNLMSSKEKFDLEMGGDKLGKEGTKLPAILQNLNYNSFNDDDHDDDLKRKGKSDGGVATFDPYNDLSDRHSSHHKVMNAAATLHEQHAH
;
A
#
# COMPACT_ATOMS: atom_id res chain seq x y z
N MET A 1 -8.91 -11.30 -42.81
CA MET A 1 -7.79 -10.89 -41.94
C MET A 1 -7.61 -9.39 -42.09
N GLY A 2 -7.82 -8.61 -41.04
CA GLY A 2 -7.45 -7.19 -41.03
C GLY A 2 -5.97 -7.01 -40.68
N PRO A 3 -5.33 -5.88 -41.02
CA PRO A 3 -3.93 -5.64 -40.67
C PRO A 3 -3.76 -5.53 -39.15
N PRO A 4 -2.60 -5.93 -38.59
CA PRO A 4 -2.31 -5.68 -37.19
C PRO A 4 -2.15 -4.16 -36.97
N ASN A 5 -2.88 -3.61 -35.99
CA ASN A 5 -2.66 -2.24 -35.54
C ASN A 5 -1.25 -2.12 -34.95
N LEU A 6 -0.33 -1.61 -35.75
CA LEU A 6 1.07 -1.41 -35.38
C LEU A 6 1.16 -0.30 -34.32
N ASN A 7 1.88 -0.59 -33.24
CA ASN A 7 2.17 0.28 -32.09
C ASN A 7 1.09 0.37 -30.99
N THR A 8 0.56 -0.74 -30.49
CA THR A 8 -0.01 -0.78 -29.11
C THR A 8 1.02 -1.33 -28.13
N PHE A 9 1.21 -0.67 -26.98
CA PHE A 9 2.14 -1.11 -25.91
C PHE A 9 1.37 -1.51 -24.66
N ARG A 10 1.96 -2.33 -23.78
CA ARG A 10 1.40 -2.56 -22.44
C ARG A 10 1.74 -1.37 -21.54
N LEU A 11 0.79 -0.93 -20.71
CA LEU A 11 0.96 0.24 -19.84
C LEU A 11 2.25 0.21 -19.00
N TYR A 12 2.65 -0.96 -18.48
CA TYR A 12 3.90 -1.11 -17.72
C TYR A 12 5.18 -0.75 -18.51
N GLN A 13 5.15 -0.84 -19.84
CA GLN A 13 6.28 -0.50 -20.71
C GLN A 13 6.44 1.01 -20.90
N LEU A 14 5.36 1.77 -20.72
CA LEU A 14 5.30 3.23 -20.85
C LEU A 14 5.09 3.92 -19.49
N TRP A 15 5.33 3.20 -18.39
CA TRP A 15 5.04 3.67 -17.04
C TRP A 15 5.97 4.84 -16.64
N LYS A 16 5.37 5.99 -16.27
CA LYS A 16 6.09 7.22 -15.91
C LYS A 16 6.78 7.17 -14.53
N GLY A 17 6.53 6.15 -13.71
CA GLY A 17 7.14 5.96 -12.39
C GLY A 17 8.38 5.06 -12.43
N ASN A 18 9.19 5.07 -11.37
CA ASN A 18 10.51 4.39 -11.34
C ASN A 18 10.40 2.88 -10.99
N ASN A 19 9.28 2.24 -11.33
CA ASN A 19 9.03 0.83 -11.03
C ASN A 19 9.76 -0.09 -12.00
N LYS A 20 10.14 -1.27 -11.50
CA LYS A 20 10.69 -2.37 -12.29
C LYS A 20 9.63 -3.45 -12.43
N PHE A 21 9.27 -3.78 -13.67
CA PHE A 21 8.22 -4.76 -13.96
C PHE A 21 8.81 -6.06 -14.47
N LEU A 22 8.38 -7.19 -13.89
CA LEU A 22 8.77 -8.54 -14.33
C LEU A 22 7.54 -9.40 -14.67
N CYS A 23 7.78 -10.53 -15.32
CA CYS A 23 6.75 -11.49 -15.75
C CYS A 23 5.60 -10.84 -16.57
N GLY A 24 5.94 -9.93 -17.49
CA GLY A 24 4.96 -9.26 -18.35
C GLY A 24 4.00 -8.33 -17.59
N GLY A 25 4.53 -7.56 -16.64
CA GLY A 25 3.77 -6.61 -15.80
C GLY A 25 2.96 -7.26 -14.68
N ARG A 26 3.21 -8.54 -14.35
CA ARG A 26 2.56 -9.23 -13.21
C ARG A 26 3.23 -8.94 -11.88
N LEU A 27 4.55 -8.78 -11.89
CA LEU A 27 5.33 -8.41 -10.71
C LEU A 27 5.73 -6.94 -10.82
N VAL A 28 5.50 -6.18 -9.75
CA VAL A 28 5.78 -4.75 -9.65
C VAL A 28 6.76 -4.55 -8.50
N PHE A 29 8.00 -4.20 -8.84
CA PHE A 29 9.05 -3.87 -7.89
C PHE A 29 9.30 -2.36 -7.86
N GLY A 30 9.94 -1.86 -6.81
CA GLY A 30 10.46 -0.50 -6.76
C GLY A 30 11.80 -0.35 -7.49
N PRO A 31 12.35 0.87 -7.54
CA PRO A 31 13.64 1.13 -8.18
C PRO A 31 14.79 0.41 -7.47
N ASP A 32 14.70 0.27 -6.15
CA ASP A 32 15.78 -0.25 -5.30
C ASP A 32 15.81 -1.78 -5.22
N ALA A 33 15.04 -2.50 -6.04
CA ALA A 33 14.90 -3.97 -6.02
C ALA A 33 16.21 -4.79 -5.99
N ALA A 34 17.35 -4.20 -6.37
CA ALA A 34 18.67 -4.83 -6.22
C ALA A 34 19.09 -5.04 -4.74
N SER A 35 18.56 -4.24 -3.80
CA SER A 35 18.80 -4.42 -2.37
C SER A 35 18.26 -5.75 -1.84
N LEU A 36 17.28 -6.36 -2.52
CA LEU A 36 16.73 -7.67 -2.18
C LEU A 36 17.82 -8.76 -2.15
N PHE A 37 18.89 -8.64 -2.94
CA PHE A 37 20.02 -9.58 -2.87
C PHE A 37 20.75 -9.47 -1.53
N LEU A 38 20.96 -8.25 -1.02
CA LEU A 38 21.58 -8.04 0.30
C LEU A 38 20.67 -8.54 1.42
N THR A 39 19.38 -8.19 1.39
CA THR A 39 18.39 -8.66 2.38
C THR A 39 18.26 -10.19 2.37
N SER A 40 18.21 -10.79 1.18
CA SER A 40 18.14 -12.25 1.04
C SER A 40 19.41 -12.95 1.51
N PHE A 41 20.58 -12.35 1.32
CA PHE A 41 21.84 -12.85 1.86
C PHE A 41 21.90 -12.76 3.39
N LEU A 42 21.52 -11.62 3.97
CA LEU A 42 21.52 -11.41 5.43
C LEU A 42 20.57 -12.35 6.18
N ILE A 43 19.46 -12.77 5.54
CA ILE A 43 18.52 -13.74 6.11
C ILE A 43 18.97 -15.17 5.80
N GLY A 44 19.29 -15.45 4.53
CA GLY A 44 19.60 -16.78 4.03
C GLY A 44 20.91 -17.35 4.56
N ALA A 45 22.00 -16.57 4.59
CA ALA A 45 23.31 -17.07 5.02
C ALA A 45 23.32 -17.65 6.45
N PRO A 46 22.83 -16.95 7.51
CA PRO A 46 22.77 -17.53 8.85
C PRO A 46 21.77 -18.68 8.96
N ALA A 47 20.60 -18.58 8.31
CA ALA A 47 19.58 -19.63 8.36
C ALA A 47 20.02 -20.93 7.68
N ILE A 48 20.67 -20.83 6.51
CA ILE A 48 21.25 -21.99 5.79
C ILE A 48 22.43 -22.56 6.60
N THR A 49 23.28 -21.72 7.19
CA THR A 49 24.37 -22.17 8.07
C THR A 49 23.84 -22.96 9.27
N PHE A 50 22.77 -22.47 9.91
CA PHE A 50 22.06 -23.20 10.96
C PHE A 50 21.49 -24.54 10.45
N CYS A 51 20.83 -24.56 9.29
CA CYS A 51 20.31 -25.80 8.69
C CYS A 51 21.42 -26.82 8.38
N ILE A 52 22.57 -26.38 7.86
CA ILE A 52 23.75 -27.25 7.63
C ILE A 52 24.27 -27.80 8.96
N LYS A 53 24.38 -26.97 10.01
CA LYS A 53 24.77 -27.42 11.35
C LYS A 53 23.80 -28.49 11.89
N MET A 54 22.48 -28.31 11.74
CA MET A 54 21.47 -29.29 12.14
C MET A 54 21.57 -30.60 11.34
N LEU A 55 21.77 -30.52 10.02
CA LEU A 55 22.02 -31.69 9.17
C LEU A 55 23.24 -32.50 9.62
N LEU A 56 24.34 -31.84 10.01
CA LEU A 56 25.53 -32.50 10.54
C LEU A 56 25.27 -33.15 11.91
N MET A 57 24.48 -32.51 12.77
CA MET A 57 24.10 -33.01 14.10
C MET A 57 23.06 -34.15 14.07
N MET A 58 22.36 -34.39 12.94
CA MET A 58 21.46 -35.56 12.81
C MET A 58 22.15 -36.90 13.06
N ARG A 59 23.48 -36.98 12.91
CA ARG A 59 24.26 -38.20 13.22
C ARG A 59 24.33 -38.53 14.71
N THR A 60 24.13 -37.57 15.61
CA THR A 60 24.25 -37.78 17.07
C THR A 60 22.90 -37.91 17.76
N ASP A 61 21.92 -37.09 17.37
CA ASP A 61 20.53 -37.17 17.87
C ASP A 61 19.55 -36.83 16.74
N PRO A 62 19.13 -37.80 15.91
CA PRO A 62 18.22 -37.54 14.81
C PRO A 62 16.81 -37.15 15.29
N VAL A 63 16.37 -37.67 16.45
CA VAL A 63 15.01 -37.44 16.99
C VAL A 63 14.84 -35.98 17.38
N PHE A 64 15.86 -35.34 17.95
CA PHE A 64 15.84 -33.90 18.23
C PHE A 64 16.18 -33.04 17.01
N ASN A 65 17.26 -33.35 16.29
CA ASN A 65 17.76 -32.43 15.26
C ASN A 65 16.87 -32.38 13.99
N TYR A 66 16.14 -33.45 13.68
CA TYR A 66 15.23 -33.48 12.53
C TYR A 66 14.05 -32.48 12.63
N PRO A 67 13.21 -32.48 13.70
CA PRO A 67 12.15 -31.48 13.82
C PRO A 67 12.68 -30.05 13.95
N VAL A 68 13.88 -29.85 14.52
CA VAL A 68 14.52 -28.53 14.59
C VAL A 68 14.95 -28.02 13.20
N LEU A 69 15.51 -28.91 12.38
CA LEU A 69 15.83 -28.61 10.98
C LEU A 69 14.56 -28.27 10.17
N VAL A 70 13.49 -29.06 10.33
CA VAL A 70 12.22 -28.83 9.63
C VAL A 70 11.59 -27.50 10.05
N GLY A 71 11.57 -27.18 11.34
CA GLY A 71 11.07 -25.89 11.83
C GLY A 71 11.86 -24.70 11.29
N GLY A 72 13.19 -24.78 11.28
CA GLY A 72 14.06 -23.75 10.70
C GLY A 72 13.82 -23.56 9.19
N TRP A 73 13.67 -24.66 8.44
CA TRP A 73 13.36 -24.61 7.00
C TRP A 73 11.98 -24.01 6.70
N VAL A 74 10.95 -24.38 7.46
CA VAL A 74 9.59 -23.82 7.30
C VAL A 74 9.59 -22.31 7.55
N LEU A 75 10.26 -21.85 8.61
CA LEU A 75 10.41 -20.42 8.90
C LEU A 75 11.16 -19.68 7.80
N LEU A 76 12.24 -20.25 7.26
CA LEU A 76 13.01 -19.65 6.16
C LEU A 76 12.21 -19.55 4.85
N VAL A 77 11.46 -20.59 4.48
CA VAL A 77 10.61 -20.57 3.28
C VAL A 77 9.45 -19.59 3.44
N MET A 78 8.82 -19.55 4.62
CA MET A 78 7.77 -18.60 4.94
C MET A 78 8.27 -17.15 4.86
N ASP A 79 9.47 -16.89 5.38
CA ASP A 79 10.07 -15.56 5.36
C ASP A 79 10.37 -15.07 3.95
N PHE A 80 11.04 -15.89 3.13
CA PHE A 80 11.30 -15.54 1.73
C PHE A 80 10.01 -15.41 0.90
N ALA A 81 8.96 -16.19 1.20
CA ALA A 81 7.66 -16.02 0.56
C ALA A 81 7.05 -14.66 0.89
N PHE A 82 7.09 -14.20 2.15
CA PHE A 82 6.59 -12.88 2.52
C PHE A 82 7.48 -11.73 2.03
N LEU A 83 8.80 -11.86 2.02
CA LEU A 83 9.71 -10.89 1.40
C LEU A 83 9.39 -10.73 -0.10
N PHE A 84 9.19 -11.83 -0.82
CA PHE A 84 8.81 -11.82 -2.23
C PHE A 84 7.42 -11.18 -2.44
N LEU A 85 6.41 -11.58 -1.66
CA LEU A 85 5.05 -11.01 -1.75
C LEU A 85 4.97 -9.52 -1.39
N THR A 86 5.90 -9.03 -0.56
CA THR A 86 5.96 -7.61 -0.19
C THR A 86 6.66 -6.78 -1.28
N SER A 87 7.77 -7.29 -1.82
CA SER A 87 8.63 -6.58 -2.77
C SER A 87 8.11 -6.59 -4.22
N SER A 88 7.48 -7.68 -4.65
CA SER A 88 7.05 -7.92 -6.03
C SER A 88 5.61 -7.50 -6.34
N ARG A 89 4.92 -6.89 -5.37
CA ARG A 89 3.51 -6.51 -5.45
C ARG A 89 3.37 -5.00 -5.60
N ASP A 90 2.35 -4.58 -6.36
CA ASP A 90 1.86 -3.21 -6.34
C ASP A 90 1.44 -2.82 -4.90
N PRO A 91 2.04 -1.77 -4.29
CA PRO A 91 1.74 -1.34 -2.93
C PRO A 91 0.40 -0.58 -2.80
N GLY A 92 -0.28 -0.28 -3.91
CA GLY A 92 -1.43 0.62 -3.96
C GLY A 92 -1.10 1.91 -4.69
N ILE A 93 -0.43 1.80 -5.84
CA ILE A 93 -0.13 2.92 -6.73
C ILE A 93 -1.44 3.54 -7.22
N ILE A 94 -1.52 4.86 -7.14
CA ILE A 94 -2.66 5.66 -7.60
C ILE A 94 -2.39 6.08 -9.06
N PRO A 95 -3.34 5.90 -9.99
CA PRO A 95 -3.22 6.41 -11.36
C PRO A 95 -2.86 7.89 -11.38
N ARG A 96 -2.04 8.29 -12.36
CA ARG A 96 -1.76 9.71 -12.63
C ARG A 96 -2.88 10.26 -13.50
N ASN A 97 -3.29 11.51 -13.26
CA ASN A 97 -4.15 12.19 -14.22
C ASN A 97 -3.30 12.77 -15.36
N SER A 98 -3.89 12.82 -16.56
CA SER A 98 -3.37 13.55 -17.73
C SER A 98 -3.41 15.07 -17.56
N GLN A 99 -4.42 15.58 -16.84
CA GLN A 99 -4.62 17.00 -16.58
C GLN A 99 -4.91 17.22 -15.08
N PRO A 100 -4.62 18.41 -14.52
CA PRO A 100 -5.07 18.76 -13.17
C PRO A 100 -6.59 18.57 -13.04
N PRO A 101 -7.11 18.19 -11.86
CA PRO A 101 -8.56 18.12 -11.66
C PRO A 101 -9.13 19.52 -11.85
N GLU A 102 -10.18 19.63 -12.67
CA GLU A 102 -10.95 20.86 -12.78
C GLU A 102 -11.44 21.25 -11.37
N MET A 103 -11.33 22.53 -11.04
CA MET A 103 -12.04 23.04 -9.87
C MET A 103 -13.51 23.04 -10.25
N GLU A 104 -14.31 22.18 -9.59
CA GLU A 104 -15.76 22.31 -9.64
C GLU A 104 -16.10 23.77 -9.32
N ASP A 105 -16.81 24.44 -10.24
CA ASP A 105 -17.19 25.85 -10.11
C ASP A 105 -18.16 26.04 -8.94
N SER A 106 -17.63 26.05 -7.72
CA SER A 106 -18.30 26.52 -6.52
C SER A 106 -18.43 28.04 -6.63
N SER A 107 -19.42 28.46 -7.42
CA SER A 107 -20.03 29.80 -7.50
C SER A 107 -19.10 30.91 -7.01
N ILE A 108 -18.39 31.54 -7.95
CA ILE A 108 -17.74 32.83 -7.69
C ILE A 108 -18.83 33.77 -7.17
N ASP A 109 -18.79 34.06 -5.87
CA ASP A 109 -19.70 35.01 -5.25
C ASP A 109 -19.33 36.40 -5.77
N MET A 110 -20.08 36.85 -6.78
CA MET A 110 -19.80 38.04 -7.59
C MET A 110 -20.10 39.35 -6.83
N THR A 111 -20.01 39.33 -5.50
CA THR A 111 -20.33 40.43 -4.59
C THR A 111 -19.11 41.02 -3.89
N ALA A 112 -17.92 40.40 -3.99
CA ALA A 112 -16.64 40.98 -3.59
C ALA A 112 -16.10 41.99 -4.62
N THR A 113 -16.91 42.98 -5.00
CA THR A 113 -16.51 44.08 -5.89
C THR A 113 -15.56 45.05 -5.20
N SER A 114 -14.27 45.06 -5.59
CA SER A 114 -13.53 46.31 -5.83
C SER A 114 -12.20 46.10 -6.58
N MET A 115 -12.18 46.53 -7.85
CA MET A 115 -11.00 47.10 -8.54
C MET A 115 -9.64 46.36 -8.48
N GLU A 116 -9.51 45.21 -9.16
CA GLU A 116 -8.18 44.69 -9.55
C GLU A 116 -8.09 44.05 -10.96
N TRP A 117 -9.21 44.04 -11.70
CA TRP A 117 -9.36 43.20 -12.92
C TRP A 117 -8.84 43.80 -14.24
N VAL A 118 -8.06 44.89 -14.21
CA VAL A 118 -7.60 45.59 -15.43
C VAL A 118 -6.11 45.34 -15.72
N ASN A 119 -5.29 44.97 -14.73
CA ASN A 119 -3.83 45.14 -14.83
C ASN A 119 -2.96 43.89 -14.62
N ASN A 120 -3.48 42.68 -14.84
CA ASN A 120 -2.60 41.53 -15.10
C ASN A 120 -3.24 40.47 -16.00
N ARG A 121 -2.81 40.42 -17.26
CA ARG A 121 -2.95 39.21 -18.08
C ARG A 121 -2.07 38.13 -17.44
N LEU A 122 -2.54 36.88 -17.45
CA LEU A 122 -1.87 35.71 -16.87
C LEU A 122 -1.92 35.58 -15.34
N ALA A 123 -3.13 35.74 -14.78
CA ALA A 123 -3.49 35.02 -13.56
C ALA A 123 -3.48 33.51 -13.85
N HIS A 124 -2.31 32.87 -13.71
CA HIS A 124 -2.21 31.42 -13.69
C HIS A 124 -3.16 30.89 -12.61
N PHE A 125 -4.14 30.06 -13.01
CA PHE A 125 -5.00 29.32 -12.09
C PHE A 125 -4.15 28.37 -11.24
N LYS A 126 -3.56 28.88 -10.16
CA LYS A 126 -2.83 28.09 -9.17
C LYS A 126 -3.87 27.31 -8.38
N LEU A 127 -4.09 26.05 -8.75
CA LEU A 127 -4.93 25.14 -7.98
C LEU A 127 -4.54 25.22 -6.49
N PRO A 128 -5.51 25.32 -5.56
CA PRO A 128 -5.23 25.34 -4.13
C PRO A 128 -4.33 24.17 -3.76
N ARG A 129 -3.15 24.45 -3.19
CA ARG A 129 -2.17 23.42 -2.79
C ARG A 129 -2.75 22.39 -1.81
N THR A 130 -3.83 22.75 -1.12
CA THR A 130 -4.57 21.91 -0.19
C THR A 130 -6.07 22.02 -0.45
N LYS A 131 -6.77 20.89 -0.31
CA LYS A 131 -8.24 20.79 -0.25
C LYS A 131 -8.58 20.07 1.06
N ASP A 132 -9.65 20.46 1.72
CA ASP A 132 -10.14 19.75 2.90
C ASP A 132 -11.20 18.72 2.45
N VAL A 133 -11.17 17.51 3.03
CA VAL A 133 -12.03 16.38 2.65
C VAL A 133 -12.55 15.71 3.93
N PHE A 134 -13.86 15.45 3.99
CA PHE A 134 -14.47 14.80 5.16
C PHE A 134 -14.23 13.28 5.15
N VAL A 135 -13.77 12.74 6.29
CA VAL A 135 -13.52 11.31 6.51
C VAL A 135 -14.04 10.94 7.89
N ASN A 136 -15.00 10.01 7.98
CA ASN A 136 -15.64 9.59 9.24
C ASN A 136 -16.15 10.76 10.12
N GLY A 137 -16.61 11.86 9.50
CA GLY A 137 -17.05 13.07 10.20
C GLY A 137 -15.95 14.11 10.50
N TYR A 138 -14.68 13.78 10.28
CA TYR A 138 -13.54 14.67 10.52
C TYR A 138 -13.07 15.34 9.22
N SER A 139 -12.73 16.64 9.27
CA SER A 139 -12.10 17.33 8.15
C SER A 139 -10.61 16.99 8.06
N VAL A 140 -10.19 16.40 6.94
CA VAL A 140 -8.81 15.99 6.66
C VAL A 140 -8.24 16.79 5.50
N ARG A 141 -7.24 17.63 5.78
CA ARG A 141 -6.49 18.38 4.77
C ARG A 141 -5.64 17.46 3.90
N VAL A 142 -5.98 17.37 2.62
CA VAL A 142 -5.18 16.71 1.57
C VAL A 142 -4.32 17.72 0.81
N LYS A 143 -3.29 17.24 0.11
CA LYS A 143 -2.35 18.06 -0.69
C LYS A 143 -2.44 17.70 -2.16
N PHE A 144 -2.35 18.70 -3.03
CA PHE A 144 -2.16 18.49 -4.47
C PHE A 144 -0.78 17.86 -4.75
N CYS A 145 -0.71 17.05 -5.82
CA CYS A 145 0.53 16.42 -6.26
C CYS A 145 0.85 16.82 -7.70
N GLU A 146 1.73 17.80 -7.86
CA GLU A 146 2.16 18.33 -9.16
C GLU A 146 2.70 17.21 -10.09
N THR A 147 3.47 16.24 -9.57
CA THR A 147 4.03 15.10 -10.34
C THR A 147 2.99 14.11 -10.88
N CYS A 148 1.80 14.02 -10.24
CA CYS A 148 0.76 13.03 -10.57
C CYS A 148 -0.57 13.69 -10.98
N LEU A 149 -0.59 15.02 -11.02
CA LEU A 149 -1.74 15.89 -11.35
C LEU A 149 -3.04 15.52 -10.60
N LEU A 150 -2.93 15.19 -9.30
CA LEU A 150 -4.08 14.78 -8.49
C LEU A 150 -4.05 15.36 -7.07
N TYR A 151 -5.22 15.58 -6.48
CA TYR A 151 -5.35 15.74 -5.03
C TYR A 151 -5.16 14.38 -4.37
N ARG A 152 -4.15 14.24 -3.52
CA ARG A 152 -3.81 12.96 -2.87
C ARG A 152 -4.98 12.51 -1.99
N PRO A 153 -5.56 11.32 -2.17
CA PRO A 153 -6.59 10.82 -1.28
C PRO A 153 -6.14 10.79 0.19
N PRO A 154 -7.07 10.76 1.16
CA PRO A 154 -6.72 10.62 2.57
C PRO A 154 -5.74 9.45 2.81
N ARG A 155 -4.72 9.69 3.64
CA ARG A 155 -3.60 8.77 3.93
C ARG A 155 -2.70 8.41 2.73
N ALA A 156 -2.91 8.97 1.54
CA ALA A 156 -2.01 8.80 0.40
C ALA A 156 -0.84 9.80 0.44
N SER A 157 0.33 9.38 -0.04
CA SER A 157 1.51 10.27 -0.19
C SER A 157 2.29 9.95 -1.46
N HIS A 158 3.01 10.95 -1.97
CA HIS A 158 3.92 10.78 -3.10
C HIS A 158 5.30 10.37 -2.59
N CYS A 159 5.79 9.23 -3.04
CA CYS A 159 7.19 8.84 -2.86
C CYS A 159 7.99 9.30 -4.08
N SER A 160 8.96 10.20 -3.88
CA SER A 160 9.85 10.68 -4.94
C SER A 160 10.77 9.58 -5.48
N ILE A 161 11.21 8.64 -4.64
CA ILE A 161 12.11 7.54 -5.02
C ILE A 161 11.42 6.63 -6.04
N CYS A 162 10.25 6.08 -5.71
CA CYS A 162 9.42 5.31 -6.65
C CYS A 162 8.75 6.19 -7.71
N ASN A 163 8.72 7.52 -7.54
CA ASN A 163 8.01 8.48 -8.39
C ASN A 163 6.52 8.10 -8.56
N ASN A 164 5.79 7.89 -7.47
CA ASN A 164 4.35 7.57 -7.48
C ASN A 164 3.62 8.12 -6.26
N CYS A 165 2.33 8.42 -6.41
CA CYS A 165 1.40 8.46 -5.29
C CYS A 165 1.01 7.02 -4.88
N VAL A 166 1.04 6.73 -3.57
CA VAL A 166 0.70 5.42 -3.00
C VAL A 166 -0.39 5.61 -1.94
N GLN A 167 -1.41 4.76 -1.98
CA GLN A 167 -2.55 4.74 -1.05
C GLN A 167 -2.16 4.14 0.30
N LYS A 168 -2.63 4.74 1.41
CA LYS A 168 -2.25 4.38 2.80
C LYS A 168 -0.71 4.21 2.92
N PHE A 169 0.04 5.20 2.41
CA PHE A 169 1.50 5.14 2.29
C PHE A 169 2.13 5.08 3.68
N ASP A 170 2.97 4.07 3.90
CA ASP A 170 3.63 3.87 5.18
C ASP A 170 5.06 4.40 5.16
N HIS A 171 5.91 3.84 4.29
CA HIS A 171 7.27 4.31 4.04
C HIS A 171 7.80 3.75 2.70
N HIS A 172 8.96 4.23 2.25
CA HIS A 172 9.75 3.53 1.23
C HIS A 172 10.80 2.69 1.95
N CYS A 173 10.82 1.38 1.72
CA CYS A 173 11.70 0.46 2.46
C CYS A 173 12.92 0.07 1.62
N PRO A 174 14.14 0.51 1.96
CA PRO A 174 15.34 0.13 1.22
C PRO A 174 15.59 -1.38 1.24
N TRP A 175 15.29 -2.08 2.33
CA TRP A 175 15.50 -3.52 2.48
C TRP A 175 14.60 -4.38 1.58
N VAL A 176 13.38 -3.90 1.32
CA VAL A 176 12.40 -4.55 0.43
C VAL A 176 12.48 -3.97 -1.01
N GLY A 177 13.20 -2.85 -1.18
CA GLY A 177 13.44 -2.20 -2.47
C GLY A 177 12.21 -1.52 -3.09
N GLN A 178 11.15 -1.26 -2.29
CA GLN A 178 9.80 -0.92 -2.75
C GLN A 178 9.08 -0.05 -1.70
N CYS A 179 8.05 0.69 -2.11
CA CYS A 179 7.13 1.35 -1.18
C CYS A 179 6.30 0.34 -0.38
N ILE A 180 6.08 0.61 0.90
CA ILE A 180 5.10 -0.09 1.73
C ILE A 180 3.83 0.78 1.78
N GLY A 181 2.69 0.18 1.44
CA GLY A 181 1.39 0.84 1.36
C GLY A 181 0.24 -0.16 1.44
N LEU A 182 -0.99 0.31 1.19
CA LEU A 182 -2.23 -0.44 1.43
C LEU A 182 -2.21 -1.92 0.99
N ARG A 183 -1.71 -2.21 -0.22
CA ARG A 183 -1.83 -3.54 -0.84
C ARG A 183 -0.71 -4.52 -0.46
N ASN A 184 0.42 -4.05 0.07
CA ASN A 184 1.53 -4.90 0.50
C ASN A 184 1.86 -4.85 2.00
N TYR A 185 1.25 -3.93 2.77
CA TYR A 185 1.44 -3.81 4.22
C TYR A 185 1.20 -5.14 4.98
N PRO A 186 0.13 -5.94 4.73
CA PRO A 186 -0.05 -7.20 5.47
C PRO A 186 1.12 -8.18 5.29
N PHE A 187 1.64 -8.32 4.06
CA PHE A 187 2.80 -9.17 3.78
C PHE A 187 4.08 -8.61 4.40
N PHE A 188 4.24 -7.28 4.45
CA PHE A 188 5.37 -6.64 5.15
C PHE A 188 5.37 -6.99 6.65
N ILE A 189 4.20 -6.96 7.29
CA ILE A 189 4.06 -7.34 8.71
C ILE A 189 4.36 -8.83 8.91
N CYS A 190 3.82 -9.70 8.04
CA CYS A 190 4.15 -11.13 8.07
C CYS A 190 5.65 -11.37 7.89
N PHE A 191 6.32 -10.66 6.97
CA PHE A 191 7.76 -10.73 6.71
C PHE A 191 8.61 -10.32 7.92
N ILE A 192 8.41 -9.13 8.49
CA ILE A 192 9.22 -8.71 9.65
C ILE A 192 8.97 -9.62 10.88
N SER A 193 7.75 -10.14 11.01
CA SER A 193 7.39 -11.11 12.06
C SER A 193 8.05 -12.47 11.82
N SER A 194 8.04 -13.01 10.59
CA SER A 194 8.71 -14.28 10.25
C SER A 194 10.22 -14.17 10.41
N SER A 195 10.82 -13.04 10.01
CA SER A 195 12.24 -12.76 10.18
C SER A 195 12.62 -12.70 11.66
N THR A 196 11.77 -12.06 12.49
CA THR A 196 11.96 -12.03 13.94
C THR A 196 11.83 -13.42 14.55
N MET A 197 10.83 -14.20 14.16
CA MET A 197 10.66 -15.59 14.62
C MET A 197 11.83 -16.48 14.21
N LEU A 198 12.29 -16.42 12.96
CA LEU A 198 13.45 -17.15 12.46
C LEU A 198 14.72 -16.77 13.22
N CYS A 199 14.93 -15.48 13.48
CA CYS A 199 16.07 -14.97 14.25
C CYS A 199 16.07 -15.50 15.69
N ILE A 200 14.92 -15.44 16.39
CA ILE A 200 14.75 -15.99 17.74
C ILE A 200 14.92 -17.52 17.73
N TYR A 201 14.40 -18.21 16.72
CA TYR A 201 14.50 -19.66 16.57
C TYR A 201 15.97 -20.10 16.45
N VAL A 202 16.73 -19.51 15.53
CA VAL A 202 18.16 -19.79 15.34
C VAL A 202 18.95 -19.44 16.60
N PHE A 203 18.65 -18.32 17.27
CA PHE A 203 19.29 -17.95 18.53
C PHE A 203 19.07 -19.00 19.63
N VAL A 204 17.81 -19.37 19.89
CA VAL A 204 17.43 -20.33 20.94
C VAL A 204 18.02 -21.70 20.67
N PHE A 205 17.90 -22.23 19.45
CA PHE A 205 18.43 -23.56 19.15
C PHE A 205 19.96 -23.60 19.09
N SER A 206 20.64 -22.53 18.65
CA SER A 206 22.10 -22.43 18.79
C SER A 206 22.54 -22.45 20.27
N TRP A 207 21.82 -21.78 21.18
CA TRP A 207 22.08 -21.90 22.62
C TRP A 207 21.84 -23.30 23.17
N ILE A 208 20.76 -23.98 22.74
CA ILE A 208 20.50 -25.37 23.15
C ILE A 208 21.63 -26.30 22.67
N ASN A 209 22.16 -26.11 21.46
CA ASN A 209 23.29 -26.89 20.95
C ASN A 209 24.56 -26.72 21.78
N ILE A 210 24.81 -25.52 22.32
CA ILE A 210 25.92 -25.25 23.26
C ILE A 210 25.65 -25.94 24.60
N ILE A 211 24.48 -25.74 25.20
CA ILE A 211 24.15 -26.24 26.55
C ILE A 211 24.11 -27.77 26.61
N ARG A 212 23.79 -28.44 25.49
CA ARG A 212 23.77 -29.91 25.38
C ARG A 212 25.15 -30.56 25.23
N GLN A 213 26.22 -29.80 25.03
CA GLN A 213 27.59 -30.34 24.93
C GLN A 213 28.22 -30.48 26.33
N GLN A 214 29.01 -31.54 26.54
CA GLN A 214 29.71 -31.75 27.80
C GLN A 214 30.99 -30.91 27.86
N GLY A 215 31.20 -30.24 28.99
CA GLY A 215 32.39 -29.41 29.25
C GLY A 215 32.04 -28.13 30.01
N THR A 216 33.04 -27.27 30.21
CA THR A 216 32.77 -25.89 30.67
C THR A 216 32.28 -25.05 29.50
N LEU A 217 31.40 -24.07 29.78
CA LEU A 217 30.82 -23.20 28.74
C LEU A 217 31.90 -22.56 27.85
N TRP A 218 33.00 -22.08 28.45
CA TRP A 218 34.10 -21.44 27.71
C TRP A 218 34.76 -22.37 26.67
N THR A 219 35.01 -23.63 27.05
CA THR A 219 35.58 -24.63 26.15
C THR A 219 34.60 -24.99 25.02
N VAL A 220 33.32 -25.15 25.34
CA VAL A 220 32.29 -25.44 24.33
C VAL A 220 32.12 -24.28 23.35
N LEU A 221 32.02 -23.03 23.83
CA LEU A 221 31.92 -21.84 22.97
C LEU A 221 33.14 -21.68 22.05
N SER A 222 34.33 -22.00 22.55
CA SER A 222 35.59 -21.89 21.78
C SER A 222 35.69 -22.95 20.67
N ASN A 223 35.08 -24.14 20.87
CA ASN A 223 35.07 -25.22 19.89
C ASN A 223 33.92 -25.09 18.87
N ASP A 224 32.74 -24.62 19.28
CA ASP A 224 31.58 -24.47 18.40
C ASP A 224 31.40 -23.03 17.88
N ILE A 225 32.40 -22.58 17.12
CA ILE A 225 32.47 -21.24 16.51
C ILE A 225 31.23 -20.94 15.66
N ILE A 226 30.64 -21.96 15.01
CA ILE A 226 29.42 -21.78 14.19
C ILE A 226 28.25 -21.35 15.08
N SER A 227 27.93 -22.13 16.13
CA SER A 227 26.84 -21.80 17.05
C SER A 227 27.08 -20.44 17.73
N LEU A 228 28.33 -20.13 18.12
CA LEU A 228 28.70 -18.84 18.70
C LEU A 228 28.47 -17.66 17.73
N SER A 229 28.88 -17.81 16.45
CA SER A 229 28.69 -16.77 15.43
C SER A 229 27.21 -16.51 15.15
N LEU A 230 26.38 -17.56 15.12
CA LEU A 230 24.93 -17.46 14.96
C LEU A 230 24.27 -16.78 16.17
N ILE A 231 24.70 -17.11 17.39
CA ILE A 231 24.22 -16.46 18.62
C ILE A 231 24.49 -14.96 18.58
N ILE A 232 25.73 -14.54 18.25
CA ILE A 232 26.11 -13.12 18.18
C ILE A 232 25.32 -12.41 17.07
N TYR A 233 25.24 -13.01 15.87
CA TYR A 233 24.50 -12.44 14.75
C TYR A 233 23.01 -12.24 15.08
N CYS A 234 22.35 -13.28 15.59
CA CYS A 234 20.92 -13.21 15.91
C CYS A 234 20.64 -12.29 17.11
N PHE A 235 21.55 -12.21 18.10
CA PHE A 235 21.44 -11.22 19.17
C PHE A 235 21.46 -9.78 18.66
N ILE A 236 22.34 -9.45 17.71
CA ILE A 236 22.37 -8.12 17.10
C ILE A 236 21.12 -7.91 16.24
N ALA A 237 20.80 -8.86 15.36
CA ALA A 237 19.70 -8.75 14.41
C ALA A 237 18.32 -8.60 15.07
N VAL A 238 18.05 -9.30 16.19
CA VAL A 238 16.73 -9.26 16.85
C VAL A 238 16.39 -7.88 17.42
N TRP A 239 17.36 -7.06 17.82
CA TRP A 239 17.10 -5.67 18.24
C TRP A 239 16.58 -4.81 17.08
N PHE A 240 17.10 -5.02 15.87
CA PHE A 240 16.65 -4.28 14.68
C PHE A 240 15.31 -4.81 14.15
N VAL A 241 15.21 -6.11 13.82
CA VAL A 241 14.01 -6.66 13.18
C VAL A 241 12.87 -6.89 14.17
N GLY A 242 13.18 -7.30 15.40
CA GLY A 242 12.20 -7.43 16.49
C GLY A 242 11.71 -6.08 16.99
N GLY A 243 12.61 -5.09 17.11
CA GLY A 243 12.24 -3.70 17.42
C GLY A 243 11.31 -3.09 16.37
N LEU A 244 11.62 -3.30 15.07
CA LEU A 244 10.76 -2.91 13.96
C LEU A 244 9.39 -3.61 14.01
N THR A 245 9.36 -4.90 14.32
CA THR A 245 8.11 -5.68 14.47
C THR A 245 7.25 -5.13 15.60
N VAL A 246 7.81 -4.88 16.79
CA VAL A 246 7.08 -4.28 17.92
C VAL A 246 6.55 -2.89 17.58
N PHE A 247 7.35 -2.05 16.90
CA PHE A 247 6.92 -0.74 16.45
C PHE A 247 5.72 -0.81 15.48
N HIS A 248 5.76 -1.72 14.50
CA HIS A 248 4.64 -1.88 13.58
C HIS A 248 3.39 -2.50 14.24
N LEU A 249 3.54 -3.39 15.24
CA LEU A 249 2.41 -3.87 16.03
C LEU A 249 1.73 -2.75 16.83
N TYR A 250 2.51 -1.78 17.34
CA TYR A 250 1.98 -0.54 17.91
C TYR A 250 1.25 0.33 16.87
N LEU A 251 1.80 0.49 15.67
CA LEU A 251 1.13 1.23 14.60
C LEU A 251 -0.22 0.60 14.19
N ILE A 252 -0.30 -0.73 14.12
CA ILE A 252 -1.55 -1.45 13.89
C ILE A 252 -2.53 -1.22 15.05
N SER A 253 -2.10 -1.41 16.31
CA SER A 253 -2.99 -1.24 17.47
C SER A 253 -3.59 0.17 17.55
N THR A 254 -2.87 1.17 17.07
CA THR A 254 -3.29 2.58 17.04
C THR A 254 -3.97 3.04 15.74
N ASN A 255 -4.03 2.19 14.70
CA ASN A 255 -4.43 2.46 13.30
C ASN A 255 -3.70 3.65 12.66
N GLN A 256 -2.37 3.68 12.79
CA GLN A 256 -1.52 4.68 12.17
C GLN A 256 -0.57 4.04 11.17
N THR A 257 -0.16 4.79 10.16
CA THR A 257 1.02 4.48 9.35
C THR A 257 2.27 5.10 9.97
N THR A 258 3.44 4.58 9.64
CA THR A 258 4.75 5.17 9.97
C THR A 258 4.80 6.64 9.56
N TYR A 259 4.32 6.97 8.35
CA TYR A 259 4.24 8.33 7.83
C TYR A 259 3.38 9.29 8.67
N GLU A 260 2.26 8.80 9.21
CA GLU A 260 1.35 9.58 10.07
C GLU A 260 1.94 9.79 11.48
N ASN A 261 2.54 8.74 12.05
CA ASN A 261 3.18 8.77 13.37
C ASN A 261 4.39 9.72 13.39
N PHE A 262 5.32 9.59 12.44
CA PHE A 262 6.50 10.48 12.33
C PHE A 262 6.17 11.94 11.97
N ARG A 263 4.93 12.23 11.53
CA ARG A 263 4.44 13.60 11.32
C ARG A 263 3.53 14.08 12.44
N TYR A 264 3.45 13.35 13.56
CA TYR A 264 2.68 13.72 14.75
C TYR A 264 1.21 14.06 14.41
N ARG A 265 0.65 13.40 13.38
CA ARG A 265 -0.63 13.84 12.77
C ARG A 265 -1.82 13.75 13.73
N TYR A 266 -1.70 12.93 14.76
CA TYR A 266 -2.70 12.65 15.79
C TYR A 266 -2.19 12.95 17.22
N ASP A 267 -1.12 13.73 17.37
CA ASP A 267 -0.54 14.09 18.69
C ASP A 267 -1.46 15.03 19.49
N LYS A 268 -2.25 15.85 18.80
CA LYS A 268 -3.18 16.83 19.37
C LYS A 268 -4.61 16.70 18.84
N LYS A 269 -4.90 15.59 18.15
CA LYS A 269 -6.17 15.32 17.45
C LYS A 269 -6.45 13.83 17.50
N ASP A 270 -7.71 13.46 17.73
CA ASP A 270 -8.12 12.04 17.66
C ASP A 270 -7.78 11.42 16.30
N ASN A 271 -7.42 10.14 16.30
CA ASN A 271 -7.20 9.40 15.06
C ASN A 271 -8.56 8.94 14.49
N PRO A 272 -9.04 9.52 13.38
CA PRO A 272 -10.35 9.18 12.80
C PRO A 272 -10.41 7.78 12.19
N PHE A 273 -9.27 7.07 12.14
CA PHE A 273 -9.17 5.70 11.66
C PHE A 273 -9.09 4.66 12.78
N ARG A 274 -8.96 5.06 14.06
CA ARG A 274 -8.88 4.11 15.18
C ARG A 274 -10.27 3.49 15.44
N ARG A 275 -10.39 2.17 15.25
CA ARG A 275 -11.64 1.41 15.47
C ARG A 275 -11.57 0.45 16.67
N GLY A 276 -10.51 0.53 17.47
CA GLY A 276 -10.20 -0.41 18.56
C GLY A 276 -9.16 -1.45 18.13
N CYS A 277 -8.36 -1.95 19.09
CA CYS A 277 -7.17 -2.76 18.79
C CYS A 277 -7.50 -4.00 17.94
N LEU A 278 -8.40 -4.87 18.40
CA LEU A 278 -8.79 -6.08 17.68
C LEU A 278 -9.30 -5.80 16.26
N GLN A 279 -10.13 -4.77 16.10
CA GLN A 279 -10.68 -4.40 14.79
C GLN A 279 -9.60 -3.86 13.83
N ASN A 280 -8.61 -3.13 14.35
CA ASN A 280 -7.47 -2.67 13.54
C ASN A 280 -6.59 -3.86 13.08
N PHE A 281 -6.40 -4.88 13.93
CA PHE A 281 -5.73 -6.12 13.54
C PHE A 281 -6.54 -6.91 12.50
N LYS A 282 -7.87 -7.00 12.67
CA LYS A 282 -8.78 -7.60 11.67
C LYS A 282 -8.70 -6.89 10.32
N GLU A 283 -8.62 -5.54 10.31
CA GLU A 283 -8.44 -4.74 9.09
C GLU A 283 -7.16 -5.11 8.32
N VAL A 284 -6.08 -5.47 9.01
CA VAL A 284 -4.78 -5.79 8.38
C VAL A 284 -4.69 -7.24 7.91
N PHE A 285 -5.19 -8.19 8.70
CA PHE A 285 -4.94 -9.63 8.47
C PHE A 285 -6.12 -10.41 7.89
N VAL A 286 -7.35 -9.90 8.01
CA VAL A 286 -8.58 -10.65 7.68
C VAL A 286 -9.40 -9.97 6.58
N SER A 287 -9.30 -8.65 6.43
CA SER A 287 -10.01 -7.92 5.38
C SER A 287 -9.42 -8.13 3.99
N ASP A 288 -10.28 -8.10 2.98
CA ASP A 288 -9.88 -8.21 1.58
C ASP A 288 -8.92 -7.09 1.15
N ILE A 289 -7.86 -7.49 0.43
CA ILE A 289 -6.92 -6.55 -0.16
C ILE A 289 -7.57 -5.94 -1.41
N PRO A 290 -7.91 -4.64 -1.44
CA PRO A 290 -8.62 -4.04 -2.57
C PRO A 290 -7.79 -4.14 -3.85
N PRO A 291 -8.41 -4.26 -5.04
CA PRO A 291 -7.72 -4.47 -6.31
C PRO A 291 -6.73 -3.34 -6.63
N SER A 292 -5.81 -3.60 -7.57
CA SER A 292 -4.91 -2.54 -8.04
C SER A 292 -5.71 -1.50 -8.81
N ALA A 293 -5.50 -0.22 -8.50
CA ALA A 293 -6.11 0.87 -9.23
C ALA A 293 -5.48 1.10 -10.62
N VAL A 294 -4.33 0.48 -10.91
CA VAL A 294 -3.63 0.57 -12.19
C VAL A 294 -3.58 -0.79 -12.85
N ASN A 295 -4.25 -0.94 -13.99
CA ASN A 295 -4.09 -2.13 -14.84
C ASN A 295 -2.79 -2.04 -15.65
N PHE A 296 -1.65 -2.34 -15.02
CA PHE A 296 -0.33 -2.32 -15.66
C PHE A 296 -0.23 -3.16 -16.95
N ARG A 297 -1.16 -4.10 -17.16
CA ARG A 297 -1.20 -5.00 -18.32
C ARG A 297 -2.24 -4.57 -19.36
N GLU A 298 -2.87 -3.41 -19.22
CA GLU A 298 -3.72 -2.80 -20.24
C GLU A 298 -2.91 -2.49 -21.52
N TRP A 299 -3.56 -2.54 -22.68
CA TRP A 299 -2.99 -2.08 -23.95
C TRP A 299 -3.31 -0.60 -24.14
N VAL A 300 -2.30 0.21 -24.43
CA VAL A 300 -2.42 1.66 -24.62
C VAL A 300 -1.78 2.09 -25.93
N ALA A 301 -2.34 3.12 -26.57
CA ALA A 301 -1.75 3.71 -27.77
C ALA A 301 -0.69 4.76 -27.37
N PRO A 302 0.47 4.84 -28.05
CA PRO A 302 1.53 5.78 -27.69
C PRO A 302 1.09 7.24 -27.85
N VAL A 303 0.15 7.54 -28.76
CA VAL A 303 -0.35 8.91 -28.98
C VAL A 303 -1.07 9.47 -27.75
N GLU A 304 -1.82 8.64 -27.01
CA GLU A 304 -2.52 9.03 -25.78
C GLU A 304 -1.54 9.46 -24.66
N ILE A 305 -0.29 8.97 -24.71
CA ILE A 305 0.76 9.34 -23.75
C ILE A 305 1.68 10.44 -24.30
N ILE A 306 1.80 10.57 -25.63
CA ILE A 306 2.61 11.60 -26.29
C ILE A 306 1.91 12.96 -26.28
N ASP A 307 0.59 13.07 -26.49
CA ASP A 307 -0.11 14.37 -26.39
C ASP A 307 -0.05 14.92 -24.94
N ASP A 308 -0.13 14.00 -23.98
CA ASP A 308 0.18 14.18 -22.55
C ASP A 308 1.62 14.67 -22.26
N SER A 309 2.57 14.43 -23.17
CA SER A 309 3.96 14.86 -23.05
C SER A 309 4.23 16.18 -23.75
N VAL A 310 3.60 16.45 -24.89
CA VAL A 310 3.80 17.69 -25.68
C VAL A 310 3.26 18.90 -24.92
N ARG A 311 2.16 18.76 -24.17
CA ARG A 311 1.67 19.82 -23.27
C ARG A 311 2.60 20.12 -22.09
N SER A 312 3.56 19.24 -21.79
CA SER A 312 4.50 19.42 -20.66
C SER A 312 5.80 20.14 -21.03
N VAL A 313 6.06 20.42 -22.32
CA VAL A 313 7.29 21.05 -22.82
C VAL A 313 7.01 22.38 -23.52
N SER A 314 6.53 23.36 -22.77
CA SER A 314 6.51 24.78 -23.21
C SER A 314 6.66 25.77 -22.05
N MET A 315 7.67 25.57 -21.20
CA MET A 315 8.22 26.59 -20.29
C MET A 315 9.75 26.41 -20.22
N ASN A 316 10.45 26.84 -21.26
CA ASN A 316 11.92 26.91 -21.26
C ASN A 316 12.37 28.33 -20.91
N GLY A 317 13.33 28.46 -20.00
CA GLY A 317 14.13 29.69 -19.85
C GLY A 317 14.00 30.45 -18.52
N HIS A 318 14.62 29.92 -17.45
CA HIS A 318 15.78 30.60 -16.86
C HIS A 318 16.58 29.65 -15.97
N ASN A 319 17.90 29.64 -16.18
CA ASN A 319 18.85 28.98 -15.29
C ASN A 319 18.96 29.78 -14.00
N ASN A 320 18.95 29.12 -12.84
CA ASN A 320 19.79 29.55 -11.73
C ASN A 320 20.17 28.38 -10.82
N LEU A 321 21.48 28.21 -10.67
CA LEU A 321 22.13 27.24 -9.81
C LEU A 321 22.08 27.75 -8.36
N MET A 322 21.38 27.06 -7.47
CA MET A 322 21.58 27.23 -6.02
C MET A 322 21.64 25.88 -5.29
N SER A 323 22.55 25.85 -4.31
CA SER A 323 23.07 24.64 -3.68
C SER A 323 22.14 24.07 -2.61
N SER A 324 22.32 22.77 -2.34
CA SER A 324 21.71 22.02 -1.26
C SER A 324 22.05 22.57 0.12
N LYS A 325 21.08 23.16 0.82
CA LYS A 325 20.83 23.02 2.28
C LYS A 325 19.56 23.79 2.70
N GLU A 326 19.04 23.40 3.87
CA GLU A 326 18.06 24.16 4.69
C GLU A 326 16.71 24.51 4.06
N LYS A 327 15.70 23.67 4.35
CA LYS A 327 14.43 24.17 4.92
C LYS A 327 13.70 23.11 5.75
N PHE A 328 14.12 22.95 7.00
CA PHE A 328 13.14 22.88 8.07
C PHE A 328 12.56 24.29 8.22
N ASP A 329 11.23 24.41 8.37
CA ASP A 329 10.65 25.08 9.54
C ASP A 329 9.12 25.12 9.54
N LEU A 330 8.61 25.13 10.77
CA LEU A 330 7.37 25.73 11.29
C LEU A 330 6.16 25.92 10.36
N GLU A 331 5.03 25.34 10.77
CA GLU A 331 3.83 26.15 11.06
C GLU A 331 2.89 25.43 12.05
N MET A 332 2.39 26.19 13.04
CA MET A 332 1.52 25.74 14.13
C MET A 332 0.38 26.74 14.31
N GLY A 333 -0.84 26.25 14.53
CA GLY A 333 -1.99 27.04 14.99
C GLY A 333 -2.91 27.56 13.89
N GLY A 334 -4.22 27.54 14.17
CA GLY A 334 -5.24 28.12 13.28
C GLY A 334 -6.56 27.34 13.22
N ASP A 335 -7.24 27.13 14.34
CA ASP A 335 -8.66 26.73 14.33
C ASP A 335 -9.53 27.99 14.19
N LYS A 336 -10.40 28.03 13.16
CA LYS A 336 -11.68 28.74 13.22
C LYS A 336 -12.75 28.00 12.42
N LEU A 337 -13.97 28.10 12.93
CA LEU A 337 -15.19 27.43 12.52
C LEU A 337 -15.76 28.03 11.22
N GLY A 338 -16.23 27.18 10.30
CA GLY A 338 -17.02 27.57 9.13
C GLY A 338 -17.81 26.37 8.62
N LYS A 339 -19.14 26.48 8.57
CA LYS A 339 -20.02 25.43 8.04
C LYS A 339 -20.20 25.60 6.54
N GLU A 340 -20.01 24.53 5.77
CA GLU A 340 -20.99 23.98 4.81
C GLU A 340 -20.33 22.83 4.03
N GLY A 341 -20.97 21.66 4.05
CA GLY A 341 -20.39 20.43 3.50
C GLY A 341 -20.94 20.10 2.12
N THR A 342 -20.13 20.27 1.08
CA THR A 342 -20.44 19.78 -0.26
C THR A 342 -20.28 18.25 -0.33
N LYS A 343 -21.24 17.58 -1.00
CA LYS A 343 -21.26 16.11 -1.11
C LYS A 343 -20.33 15.62 -2.22
N LEU A 344 -19.72 14.46 -1.98
CA LEU A 344 -18.74 13.81 -2.85
C LEU A 344 -19.33 13.41 -4.22
N PRO A 345 -18.64 13.63 -5.36
CA PRO A 345 -19.08 13.17 -6.68
C PRO A 345 -19.23 11.64 -6.79
N ALA A 346 -20.19 11.18 -7.60
CA ALA A 346 -20.68 9.80 -7.63
C ALA A 346 -19.62 8.72 -7.97
N ILE A 347 -18.53 9.08 -8.66
CA ILE A 347 -17.44 8.15 -9.01
C ILE A 347 -16.59 7.74 -7.78
N LEU A 348 -16.66 8.46 -6.66
CA LEU A 348 -15.90 8.17 -5.44
C LEU A 348 -16.78 7.62 -4.28
N GLN A 349 -18.08 7.40 -4.49
CA GLN A 349 -18.97 6.86 -3.45
C GLN A 349 -18.98 5.32 -3.37
N ASN A 350 -18.52 4.61 -4.39
CA ASN A 350 -18.65 3.15 -4.52
C ASN A 350 -17.57 2.30 -3.80
N LEU A 351 -16.99 2.82 -2.72
CA LEU A 351 -16.19 2.06 -1.75
C LEU A 351 -16.85 2.15 -0.37
N ASN A 352 -18.07 1.63 -0.26
CA ASN A 352 -18.80 1.62 1.00
C ASN A 352 -18.17 0.60 1.96
N TYR A 353 -17.72 1.07 3.12
CA TYR A 353 -16.93 0.31 4.10
C TYR A 353 -17.74 -0.14 5.33
N ASN A 354 -19.08 -0.13 5.22
CA ASN A 354 -19.99 -0.51 6.29
C ASN A 354 -20.92 -1.66 5.85
N SER A 355 -20.61 -2.86 6.32
CA SER A 355 -21.55 -3.96 6.54
C SER A 355 -21.04 -4.79 7.72
N PHE A 356 -21.92 -5.60 8.32
CA PHE A 356 -21.75 -6.26 9.63
C PHE A 356 -21.77 -5.29 10.83
N ASN A 357 -22.99 -4.94 11.24
CA ASN A 357 -23.41 -5.00 12.63
C ASN A 357 -24.85 -5.54 12.60
N ASP A 358 -25.04 -6.75 13.12
CA ASP A 358 -26.33 -7.23 13.64
C ASP A 358 -26.15 -7.41 15.16
N ASP A 359 -27.24 -7.18 15.89
CA ASP A 359 -27.42 -6.99 17.34
C ASP A 359 -27.14 -8.26 18.22
N ASP A 360 -27.34 -8.36 19.54
CA ASP A 360 -27.81 -7.47 20.64
C ASP A 360 -26.66 -7.24 21.66
N HIS A 361 -26.74 -6.65 22.87
CA HIS A 361 -27.76 -6.22 23.87
C HIS A 361 -27.15 -5.00 24.63
N ASP A 362 -27.80 -4.17 25.47
CA ASP A 362 -29.20 -4.00 25.91
C ASP A 362 -29.35 -2.56 26.48
N ASP A 363 -30.54 -1.95 26.43
CA ASP A 363 -31.17 -1.24 27.59
C ASP A 363 -32.53 -0.57 27.22
N ASP A 364 -33.48 -0.63 28.15
CA ASP A 364 -34.87 -0.17 27.99
C ASP A 364 -35.07 1.31 28.41
N LEU A 365 -35.91 2.07 27.68
CA LEU A 365 -36.98 2.95 28.23
C LEU A 365 -37.61 3.92 27.21
N LYS A 366 -38.84 3.59 26.80
CA LYS A 366 -39.99 4.50 26.55
C LYS A 366 -39.78 5.83 25.79
N ARG A 367 -40.37 5.90 24.58
CA ARG A 367 -41.53 6.79 24.28
C ARG A 367 -42.26 6.42 22.99
N LYS A 368 -43.61 6.39 23.03
CA LYS A 368 -44.50 6.13 21.88
C LYS A 368 -44.77 7.40 21.07
N GLY A 369 -44.87 7.27 19.74
CA GLY A 369 -45.42 8.30 18.84
C GLY A 369 -45.55 7.83 17.38
N LYS A 370 -46.79 7.84 16.85
CA LYS A 370 -47.21 7.68 15.44
C LYS A 370 -46.37 8.48 14.42
N SER A 371 -46.31 8.19 13.11
CA SER A 371 -47.14 7.31 12.23
C SER A 371 -46.49 7.07 10.85
N ASP A 372 -46.91 5.98 10.20
CA ASP A 372 -46.94 5.61 8.77
C ASP A 372 -46.26 6.47 7.68
N GLY A 373 -45.55 5.76 6.79
CA GLY A 373 -45.05 6.27 5.51
C GLY A 373 -44.37 5.15 4.70
N GLY A 374 -45.15 4.28 4.04
CA GLY A 374 -44.61 3.13 3.31
C GLY A 374 -43.95 3.51 1.97
N VAL A 375 -42.79 2.92 1.69
CA VAL A 375 -42.13 2.91 0.37
C VAL A 375 -41.65 1.50 0.09
N ALA A 376 -41.87 1.02 -1.15
CA ALA A 376 -41.57 -0.35 -1.55
C ALA A 376 -40.06 -0.66 -1.52
N THR A 377 -39.73 -1.87 -1.08
CA THR A 377 -38.37 -2.44 -1.17
C THR A 377 -38.04 -2.79 -2.62
N PHE A 378 -36.97 -2.19 -3.14
CA PHE A 378 -36.37 -2.57 -4.42
C PHE A 378 -35.17 -3.49 -4.15
N ASP A 379 -35.20 -4.71 -4.70
CA ASP A 379 -34.13 -5.70 -4.58
C ASP A 379 -33.02 -5.44 -5.61
N PRO A 380 -31.78 -5.10 -5.20
CA PRO A 380 -30.70 -4.79 -6.12
C PRO A 380 -29.97 -6.02 -6.69
N TYR A 381 -30.30 -7.26 -6.30
CA TYR A 381 -29.56 -8.45 -6.76
C TYR A 381 -29.96 -9.00 -8.13
N ASN A 382 -31.04 -8.51 -8.76
CA ASN A 382 -31.46 -9.02 -10.08
C ASN A 382 -30.63 -8.48 -11.27
N ASP A 383 -30.08 -7.25 -11.24
CA ASP A 383 -29.41 -6.62 -12.40
C ASP A 383 -27.97 -7.12 -12.69
N LEU A 384 -27.48 -8.10 -11.90
CA LEU A 384 -26.24 -8.81 -12.20
C LEU A 384 -26.46 -10.19 -12.86
N SER A 385 -27.70 -10.69 -12.88
CA SER A 385 -28.04 -11.89 -13.65
C SER A 385 -28.30 -11.58 -15.14
N ASP A 386 -28.94 -10.44 -15.43
CA ASP A 386 -29.36 -10.09 -16.79
C ASP A 386 -28.23 -9.61 -17.72
N ARG A 387 -27.07 -9.20 -17.18
CA ARG A 387 -25.89 -8.86 -17.99
C ARG A 387 -25.14 -10.09 -18.53
N HIS A 388 -25.33 -11.27 -17.93
CA HIS A 388 -24.87 -12.53 -18.51
C HIS A 388 -25.88 -13.11 -19.52
N SER A 389 -27.18 -12.83 -19.34
CA SER A 389 -28.27 -13.19 -20.25
C SER A 389 -28.19 -12.44 -21.60
N SER A 390 -27.88 -11.14 -21.57
CA SER A 390 -27.81 -10.30 -22.78
C SER A 390 -26.67 -10.69 -23.72
N HIS A 391 -25.49 -11.02 -23.21
CA HIS A 391 -24.36 -11.48 -24.04
C HIS A 391 -24.65 -12.82 -24.75
N HIS A 392 -25.41 -13.73 -24.12
CA HIS A 392 -25.76 -15.01 -24.72
C HIS A 392 -26.87 -14.89 -25.78
N LYS A 393 -27.76 -13.89 -25.66
CA LYS A 393 -28.80 -13.59 -26.67
C LYS A 393 -28.24 -12.89 -27.91
N VAL A 394 -27.24 -12.01 -27.75
CA VAL A 394 -26.60 -11.32 -28.89
C VAL A 394 -25.79 -12.30 -29.77
N MET A 395 -25.14 -13.31 -29.19
CA MET A 395 -24.44 -14.34 -29.99
C MET A 395 -25.41 -15.30 -30.72
N ASN A 396 -26.54 -15.67 -30.13
CA ASN A 396 -27.51 -16.54 -30.80
C ASN A 396 -28.30 -15.83 -31.93
N ALA A 397 -28.53 -14.52 -31.83
CA ALA A 397 -29.13 -13.73 -32.92
C ALA A 397 -28.19 -13.57 -34.13
N ALA A 398 -26.88 -13.50 -33.91
CA ALA A 398 -25.89 -13.47 -34.98
C ALA A 398 -25.76 -14.81 -35.73
N ALA A 399 -26.00 -15.94 -35.03
CA ALA A 399 -26.00 -17.26 -35.65
C ALA A 399 -27.22 -17.51 -36.56
N THR A 400 -28.42 -17.07 -36.15
CA THR A 400 -29.66 -17.31 -36.92
C THR A 400 -29.80 -16.44 -38.18
N LEU A 401 -29.13 -15.29 -38.24
CA LEU A 401 -29.07 -14.48 -39.47
C LEU A 401 -28.14 -15.05 -40.56
N HIS A 402 -27.24 -15.97 -40.20
CA HIS A 402 -26.34 -16.60 -41.17
C HIS A 402 -26.93 -17.85 -41.86
N GLU A 403 -28.07 -18.36 -41.35
CA GLU A 403 -28.74 -19.57 -41.82
C GLU A 403 -29.98 -19.27 -42.71
N GLN A 404 -30.43 -18.01 -42.77
CA GLN A 404 -31.50 -17.55 -43.68
C GLN A 404 -31.00 -16.99 -45.03
N HIS A 405 -29.70 -17.05 -45.31
CA HIS A 405 -29.09 -16.71 -46.61
C HIS A 405 -28.39 -17.90 -47.28
N ALA A 406 -28.71 -19.13 -46.85
CA ALA A 406 -28.15 -20.36 -47.38
C ALA A 406 -29.24 -21.40 -47.73
N HIS A 407 -30.30 -20.95 -48.41
CA HIS A 407 -31.24 -21.81 -49.15
C HIS A 407 -31.84 -21.07 -50.35
#